data_AF-A0A533XSS4-F1
#
_entry.id   AF-A0A533XSS4-F1
#
_cell.length_a   1.000
_cell.length_b   1.000
_cell.length_c   1.000
_cell.angle_alpha   90.00
_cell.angle_beta   90.00
_cell.angle_gamma   90.00
#
_symmetry.space_group_name_H-M   'P 1'
#
loop_
_entity.id
_entity.type
_entity.pdbx_description
1 polymer ?
#
loop_
_entity_poly.entity_id
_entity_poly.type
_entity_poly.pdbx_seq_one_letter_code
_entity_poly.pdbx_strand_id
1 'polypeptide(L)' 'MARQPNKNDSATILIRPSAEVAFYLDELASIGIHGKTRAEVAKTMVGTEIERLIREGIVRLRKTPKK' A
#
# COMPACT_ATOMS: atom_id res chain seq x y z
N MET A 1 -24.74 -3.40 24.42
CA MET A 1 -24.47 -3.69 23.00
C MET A 1 -22.95 -3.68 22.79
N ALA A 2 -22.34 -4.85 22.58
CA ALA A 2 -20.90 -4.95 22.34
C ALA A 2 -20.58 -4.47 20.91
N ARG A 3 -19.65 -3.52 20.76
CA ARG A 3 -19.15 -3.09 19.44
C ARG A 3 -18.38 -4.27 18.84
N GLN A 4 -18.86 -4.81 17.72
CA GLN A 4 -18.08 -5.80 16.97
C GLN A 4 -16.77 -5.16 16.51
N PRO A 5 -15.62 -5.84 16.62
CA PRO A 5 -14.37 -5.31 16.11
C PRO A 5 -14.49 -5.19 14.59
N ASN A 6 -14.23 -4.00 14.04
CA ASN A 6 -14.10 -3.79 12.61
C ASN A 6 -13.05 -4.79 12.08
N LYS A 7 -13.51 -5.89 11.49
CA LYS A 7 -12.69 -6.78 10.66
C LYS A 7 -12.41 -6.03 9.35
N ASN A 8 -11.55 -5.03 9.41
CA ASN A 8 -10.88 -4.56 8.21
C ASN A 8 -9.92 -5.69 7.84
N ASP A 9 -10.24 -6.42 6.77
CA ASP A 9 -9.34 -7.39 6.17
C ASP A 9 -8.07 -6.64 5.76
N SER A 10 -7.08 -6.68 6.64
CA SER A 10 -5.76 -6.09 6.42
C SER A 10 -4.86 -7.18 5.90
N ALA A 11 -4.35 -7.00 4.68
CA ALA A 11 -3.33 -7.88 4.12
C ALA A 11 -1.95 -7.28 4.41
N THR A 12 -1.07 -8.07 5.02
CA THR A 12 0.34 -7.71 5.16
C THR A 12 1.12 -8.24 3.96
N ILE A 13 1.84 -7.35 3.28
CA ILE A 13 2.69 -7.70 2.15
C ILE A 13 4.14 -7.42 2.56
N LEU A 14 5.02 -8.40 2.37
CA LEU A 14 6.44 -8.28 2.67
C LEU A 14 7.19 -8.12 1.35
N ILE A 15 7.82 -6.97 1.16
CA ILE A 15 8.51 -6.60 -0.08
C ILE A 15 10.00 -6.46 0.23
N ARG A 16 10.85 -6.98 -0.66
CA ARG A 16 12.31 -6.81 -0.59
C ARG A 16 12.75 -5.88 -1.73
N PRO A 17 12.71 -4.55 -1.54
CA PRO A 17 13.16 -3.62 -2.55
C PRO A 17 14.68 -3.69 -2.75
N SER A 18 15.17 -3.18 -3.88
CA SER A 18 16.60 -2.90 -4.05
C SER A 18 17.07 -1.84 -3.05
N ALA A 19 18.39 -1.76 -2.83
CA ALA A 19 18.98 -0.77 -1.92
C ALA A 19 18.65 0.68 -2.35
N GLU A 20 18.66 0.96 -3.65
CA GLU A 20 18.31 2.27 -4.22
C GLU A 20 16.86 2.66 -3.90
N VAL A 21 15.92 1.74 -4.10
CA VAL A 21 14.50 1.99 -3.79
C VAL A 21 14.30 2.15 -2.28
N ALA A 22 14.98 1.35 -1.45
CA ALA A 22 14.92 1.50 0.00
C ALA A 22 15.41 2.89 0.46
N PHE A 23 16.52 3.36 -0.11
CA PHE A 23 17.08 4.69 0.17
C PHE A 23 16.13 5.80 -0.27
N TYR A 24 15.59 5.72 -1.48
CA TYR A 24 14.63 6.70 -1.98
C TYR A 24 13.39 6.83 -1.09
N LEU A 25 12.88 5.69 -0.58
CA LEU A 25 11.75 5.71 0.36
C LEU A 25 12.11 6.36 1.71
N ASP A 26 13.35 6.23 2.17
CA ASP A 26 13.82 6.93 3.38
C ASP A 26 13.93 8.44 3.16
N GLU A 27 14.43 8.88 2.01
CA GLU A 27 14.52 10.30 1.67
C GLU A 27 13.14 10.95 1.65
N LEU A 28 12.16 10.31 1.00
CA LEU A 28 10.77 10.79 0.98
C LEU A 28 10.17 10.86 2.39
N ALA A 29 10.43 9.86 3.23
CA ALA A 29 9.98 9.87 4.62
C ALA A 29 10.62 11.00 5.43
N SER A 30 11.90 11.31 5.17
CA SER A 30 12.64 12.40 5.84
C SER A 30 12.07 13.79 5.51
N ILE A 31 11.57 13.97 4.28
CA ILE A 31 10.93 15.21 3.82
C ILE A 31 9.45 15.26 4.25
N GLY A 32 8.89 14.14 4.73
CA GLY A 32 7.49 14.04 5.15
C GLY A 32 6.50 13.91 4.00
N ILE A 33 6.97 13.53 2.80
CA ILE A 33 6.12 13.33 1.62
C ILE A 33 5.59 11.89 1.65
N HIS A 34 4.27 11.72 1.50
CA HIS A 34 3.58 10.41 1.49
C HIS A 34 3.66 9.58 2.79
N GLY A 35 4.29 10.09 3.85
CA GLY A 35 4.40 9.44 5.16
C GLY A 35 5.59 9.96 5.97
N LYS A 36 5.69 9.54 7.23
CA LYS A 36 6.83 9.82 8.12
C LYS A 36 7.77 8.64 8.27
N THR A 37 7.32 7.45 7.85
CA THR A 37 8.13 6.23 7.89
C THR A 37 8.22 5.61 6.51
N ARG A 38 9.30 4.88 6.25
CA ARG A 38 9.50 4.12 5.00
C ARG A 38 8.28 3.26 4.64
N ALA A 39 7.67 2.61 5.63
CA ALA A 39 6.52 1.75 5.44
C ALA A 39 5.26 2.52 5.02
N GLU A 40 5.03 3.71 5.58
CA GLU A 40 3.93 4.59 5.18
C GLU A 40 4.10 5.10 3.75
N VAL A 41 5.31 5.56 3.41
CA VAL A 41 5.64 6.01 2.06
C VAL A 41 5.44 4.88 1.06
N ALA A 42 5.99 3.69 1.34
CA ALA A 42 5.84 2.51 0.50
C ALA A 42 4.36 2.13 0.31
N LYS A 43 3.58 2.13 1.39
CA LYS A 43 2.13 1.85 1.35
C LYS A 43 1.42 2.83 0.41
N THR A 44 1.69 4.12 0.55
CA THR A 44 1.07 5.16 -0.26
C THR A 44 1.43 5.01 -1.73
N MET A 45 2.72 4.89 -2.05
CA MET A 45 3.20 4.77 -3.44
C MET A 45 2.68 3.51 -4.12
N VAL A 46 2.75 2.36 -3.44
CA VAL A 46 2.22 1.09 -3.98
C VAL A 46 0.71 1.18 -4.17
N GLY A 47 -0.01 1.79 -3.24
CA GLY A 47 -1.45 2.03 -3.36
C GLY A 47 -1.78 2.86 -4.61
N THR A 48 -1.10 4.00 -4.80
CA THR A 48 -1.29 4.87 -5.96
C THR A 48 -1.01 4.17 -7.28
N GLU A 49 0.06 3.38 -7.36
CA GLU A 49 0.40 2.67 -8.59
C GLU A 49 -0.60 1.54 -8.89
N ILE A 50 -1.05 0.80 -7.86
CA ILE A 50 -2.12 -0.20 -8.04
C ILE A 50 -3.41 0.45 -8.54
N GLU A 51 -3.81 1.61 -7.98
CA GLU A 51 -4.97 2.36 -8.46
C GLU A 51 -4.81 2.82 -9.91
N ARG A 52 -3.60 3.27 -10.30
CA ARG A 52 -3.27 3.62 -11.68
C ARG A 52 -3.43 2.42 -12.62
N LEU A 53 -2.87 1.27 -12.26
CA LEU A 53 -2.95 0.04 -13.05
C LEU A 53 -4.40 -0.47 -13.21
N ILE A 54 -5.24 -0.28 -12.17
CA ILE A 54 -6.67 -0.59 -12.26
C ILE A 54 -7.37 0.38 -13.22
N ARG A 55 -7.08 1.68 -13.11
CA ARG A 55 -7.67 2.72 -13.97
C ARG A 55 -7.31 2.53 -15.45
N GLU A 56 -6.07 2.12 -15.72
CA GLU A 56 -5.57 1.81 -17.06
C GLU A 56 -6.08 0.46 -17.60
N GLY A 57 -6.78 -0.32 -16.78
CA GLY A 57 -7.36 -1.61 -17.17
C GLY A 57 -6.35 -2.76 -17.27
N ILE A 58 -5.10 -2.53 -16.86
CA ILE A 58 -4.02 -3.53 -16.85
C ILE A 58 -4.31 -4.61 -15.80
N VAL A 59 -4.73 -4.18 -14.60
CA VAL A 59 -5.09 -5.08 -13.51
C VAL A 59 -6.61 -5.11 -13.35
N ARG A 60 -7.20 -6.30 -13.51
CA ARG A 60 -8.64 -6.50 -13.26
C ARG A 60 -8.86 -6.87 -11.80
N LEU A 61 -9.73 -6.13 -11.13
CA LEU A 61 -10.24 -6.50 -9.81
C LEU A 61 -11.00 -7.83 -9.95
N ARG A 62 -10.46 -8.92 -9.40
CA ARG A 62 -11.26 -10.13 -9.20
C ARG A 62 -12.32 -9.81 -8.15
N LYS A 63 -13.59 -9.84 -8.54
CA LYS A 63 -14.70 -9.78 -7.57
C LYS A 63 -14.54 -10.99 -6.66
N THR A 64 -14.19 -10.77 -5.40
CA THR A 64 -14.16 -11.81 -4.38
C THR A 64 -15.57 -12.42 -4.32
N PRO A 65 -15.74 -13.75 -4.48
CA PRO A 65 -17.04 -14.36 -4.28
C PRO A 65 -17.46 -14.08 -2.84
N LYS A 66 -18.63 -13.45 -2.67
CA LYS A 66 -19.27 -13.37 -1.36
C LYS A 66 -19.49 -14.82 -0.89
N LYS A 67 -18.76 -15.23 0.15
CA LYS A 67 -19.08 -16.43 0.92
C LYS A 67 -20.31 -16.17 1.77
#